data_AF-A0A3N4JJ22-F1
#
_entry.id   AF-A0A3N4JJ22-F1
#
_cell.length_a   1.000
_cell.length_b   1.000
_cell.length_c   1.000
_cell.angle_alpha   90.00
_cell.angle_beta   90.00
_cell.angle_gamma   90.00
#
_symmetry.space_group_name_H-M   'P 1'
#
loop_
_entity.id
_entity.type
_entity.pdbx_description
1 polymer ?
#
loop_
_entity_poly.entity_id
_entity_poly.type
_entity_poly.pdbx_seq_one_letter_code
_entity_poly.pdbx_strand_id
1 'polypeptide(L)'
;MDIEIGSTDLNTKNIPPIPTLLGSCLGLVTINKLTSRVHLIHSMLQEYLQAHTSLFDHGHAKIAEVCLTYLNFSAVKALPQLVKMAPINMPFLIYASYHWGYYAGKQM
;
A
#
# COMPACT_ATOMS: atom_id res chain seq x y z
N MET A 1 -8.41 1.51 -3.88
CA MET A 1 -8.59 0.06 -3.80
C MET A 1 -8.56 -0.23 -2.32
N ASP A 2 -9.63 -0.73 -1.73
CA ASP A 2 -9.65 -1.01 -0.29
C ASP A 2 -9.38 -2.52 -0.07
N ILE A 3 -8.44 -2.83 0.82
CA ILE A 3 -8.02 -4.20 1.12
C ILE A 3 -8.36 -4.44 2.58
N GLU A 4 -9.43 -5.19 2.80
CA GLU A 4 -9.85 -5.61 4.14
C GLU A 4 -9.08 -6.87 4.52
N ILE A 5 -8.37 -6.81 5.65
CA ILE A 5 -7.53 -7.93 6.11
C ILE A 5 -8.34 -9.22 6.21
N GLY A 6 -7.80 -10.29 5.63
CA GLY A 6 -8.45 -11.60 5.60
C GLY A 6 -9.51 -11.78 4.51
N SER A 7 -9.85 -10.74 3.75
CA SER A 7 -10.74 -10.88 2.61
C SER A 7 -10.07 -11.67 1.47
N THR A 8 -10.88 -12.31 0.65
CA THR A 8 -10.45 -13.04 -0.56
C THR A 8 -10.76 -12.28 -1.85
N ASP A 9 -11.38 -11.11 -1.73
CA ASP A 9 -11.91 -10.37 -2.85
C ASP A 9 -11.76 -8.87 -2.62
N LEU A 10 -11.71 -8.15 -3.74
CA LEU A 10 -11.45 -6.73 -3.73
C LEU A 10 -12.74 -5.93 -3.51
N ASN A 11 -12.73 -5.03 -2.52
CA ASN A 11 -13.77 -4.03 -2.37
C ASN A 11 -13.45 -2.76 -3.19
N THR A 12 -14.16 -2.59 -4.31
CA THR A 12 -14.03 -1.40 -5.16
C THR A 12 -14.98 -0.27 -4.78
N LYS A 13 -15.93 -0.51 -3.86
CA LYS A 13 -17.02 0.43 -3.55
C LYS A 13 -16.64 1.53 -2.57
N ASN A 14 -15.53 1.38 -1.85
CA ASN A 14 -15.17 2.27 -0.73
C ASN A 14 -13.80 2.96 -0.91
N ILE A 15 -13.52 3.44 -2.14
CA ILE A 15 -12.24 4.13 -2.41
C ILE A 15 -12.48 5.64 -2.33
N PRO A 16 -11.91 6.35 -1.33
CA PRO A 16 -12.05 7.80 -1.27
C PRO A 16 -11.34 8.44 -2.48
N PRO A 17 -11.90 9.51 -3.06
CA PRO A 17 -11.24 10.21 -4.14
C PRO A 17 -9.96 10.89 -3.62
N ILE A 18 -8.97 11.06 -4.50
CA ILE A 18 -7.65 11.62 -4.15
C ILE A 18 -7.74 12.93 -3.34
N PRO A 19 -8.58 13.92 -3.69
CA PRO A 19 -8.70 15.15 -2.91
C PRO A 19 -9.14 14.92 -1.46
N THR A 20 -10.00 13.93 -1.21
CA THR A 20 -10.44 13.56 0.15
C THR A 20 -9.28 12.96 0.96
N LEU A 21 -8.50 12.09 0.34
CA LEU A 21 -7.30 11.52 0.98
C LEU A 21 -6.27 12.62 1.30
N LEU A 22 -5.96 13.50 0.34
CA LEU A 22 -5.05 14.63 0.58
C LEU A 22 -5.58 15.61 1.65
N GLY A 23 -6.89 15.87 1.64
CA GLY A 23 -7.55 16.72 2.63
C GLY A 23 -7.42 16.17 4.05
N SER A 24 -7.55 14.85 4.23
CA SER A 24 -7.37 14.20 5.54
C SER A 24 -5.95 14.32 6.09
N CYS A 25 -4.96 14.48 5.21
CA CYS A 25 -3.57 14.68 5.60
C CYS A 25 -3.21 16.14 5.90
N LEU A 26 -4.17 17.08 5.85
CA LEU A 26 -3.99 18.48 6.24
C LEU A 26 -2.78 19.18 5.60
N GLY A 27 -2.46 18.84 4.35
CA GLY A 27 -1.30 19.40 3.64
C GLY A 27 0.05 18.85 4.08
N LEU A 28 0.10 17.71 4.78
CA LEU A 28 1.36 17.03 5.12
C LEU A 28 1.91 16.20 3.95
N VAL A 29 1.03 15.82 3.01
CA VAL A 29 1.36 15.00 1.84
C VAL A 29 0.88 15.66 0.55
N THR A 30 1.57 15.38 -0.54
CA THR A 30 1.23 15.79 -1.90
C THR A 30 1.39 14.62 -2.87
N ILE A 31 0.85 14.73 -4.09
CA ILE A 31 1.06 13.75 -5.15
C ILE A 31 1.96 14.36 -6.22
N ASN A 32 3.04 13.65 -6.52
CA ASN A 32 3.87 13.98 -7.66
C ASN A 32 3.10 13.65 -8.95
N LYS A 33 2.79 14.69 -9.74
CA LYS A 33 1.99 14.57 -10.97
C LYS A 33 2.64 13.73 -12.06
N LEU A 34 3.96 13.58 -12.04
CA LEU A 34 4.71 12.80 -13.02
C LEU A 34 4.73 11.31 -12.66
N THR A 35 4.92 11.00 -11.37
CA THR A 35 5.09 9.61 -10.90
C THR A 35 3.83 9.02 -10.29
N SER A 36 2.80 9.83 -10.06
CA SER A 36 1.57 9.46 -9.33
C SER A 36 1.84 8.87 -7.94
N ARG A 37 2.95 9.27 -7.30
CA ARG A 37 3.34 8.83 -5.96
C ARG A 37 3.09 9.89 -4.90
N VAL A 38 2.67 9.44 -3.73
CA VAL A 38 2.54 10.27 -2.53
C VAL A 38 3.94 10.65 -2.02
N HIS A 39 4.12 11.92 -1.67
CA HIS A 39 5.34 12.47 -1.08
C HIS A 39 4.99 13.35 0.11
N LEU A 40 5.86 13.41 1.11
CA LEU A 40 5.77 14.39 2.19
C LEU A 40 6.12 15.78 1.65
N ILE A 41 5.43 16.82 2.12
CA ILE A 41 5.69 18.19 1.63
C ILE A 41 7.04 18.73 2.14
N HIS A 42 7.42 18.36 3.36
CA HIS A 42 8.63 18.88 4.01
C HIS A 42 9.58 17.75 4.42
N SER A 43 10.87 17.96 4.17
CA SER A 43 11.94 17.03 4.60
C SER A 43 12.02 16.88 6.12
N MET A 44 11.77 17.95 6.88
CA MET A 44 11.75 17.88 8.35
C MET A 44 10.67 16.92 8.88
N LEU A 45 9.51 16.85 8.20
CA LEU A 45 8.48 15.86 8.55
C LEU A 45 8.98 14.44 8.29
N GLN A 46 9.69 14.23 7.19
CA GLN A 46 10.30 12.94 6.89
C GLN A 46 11.31 12.54 7.97
N GLU A 47 12.22 13.43 8.34
CA GLU A 47 13.23 13.20 9.39
C GLU A 47 12.55 12.88 10.73
N TYR A 48 11.51 13.64 11.09
CA TYR A 48 10.74 13.41 12.31
C TYR A 48 10.10 12.02 12.33
N LEU A 49 9.39 11.62 11.26
CA LEU A 49 8.75 10.31 11.18
C LEU A 49 9.76 9.16 11.16
N GLN A 50 10.93 9.36 10.56
CA GLN A 50 12.02 8.37 10.55
C GLN A 50 12.67 8.21 11.93
N ALA A 51 12.75 9.28 12.73
CA ALA A 51 13.28 9.22 14.09
C ALA A 51 12.27 8.63 15.10
N HIS A 52 10.97 8.68 14.80
CA HIS A 52 9.90 8.25 15.70
C HIS A 52 9.11 7.07 15.11
N THR A 53 9.80 5.99 14.77
CA THR A 53 9.17 4.79 14.19
C THR A 53 8.12 4.14 15.11
N SER A 54 8.21 4.36 16.42
CA SER A 54 7.20 3.92 17.40
C SER A 54 5.83 4.58 17.23
N LEU A 55 5.71 5.68 16.48
CA LEU A 55 4.41 6.23 16.08
C LEU A 55 3.62 5.25 15.19
N PHE A 56 4.31 4.29 14.58
CA PHE A 56 3.75 3.30 13.66
C PHE A 56 3.93 1.89 14.22
N ASP A 57 3.48 1.67 15.45
CA ASP A 57 3.47 0.34 16.05
C ASP A 57 2.81 -0.67 15.10
N HIS A 58 3.53 -1.76 14.84
CA HIS A 58 3.11 -2.82 13.90
C HIS A 58 2.90 -2.36 12.44
N GLY A 59 3.42 -1.18 12.05
CA GLY A 59 3.25 -0.64 10.71
C GLY A 59 3.81 -1.58 9.63
N HIS A 60 4.98 -2.19 9.87
CA HIS A 60 5.53 -3.20 8.98
C HIS A 60 4.67 -4.46 8.93
N ALA A 61 4.21 -4.96 10.08
CA ALA A 61 3.26 -6.09 10.15
C ALA A 61 2.01 -5.82 9.30
N LYS A 62 1.40 -4.63 9.45
CA LYS A 62 0.18 -4.26 8.75
C LYS A 62 0.37 -4.18 7.24
N ILE A 63 1.49 -3.63 6.78
CA ILE A 63 1.79 -3.62 5.35
C ILE A 63 1.97 -5.05 4.83
N ALA A 64 2.67 -5.91 5.56
CA ALA A 64 2.83 -7.32 5.18
C ALA A 64 1.48 -8.04 5.11
N GLU A 65 0.61 -7.82 6.09
CA GLU A 65 -0.74 -8.40 6.17
C GLU A 65 -1.62 -7.96 5.00
N VAL A 66 -1.58 -6.68 4.62
CA VAL A 66 -2.28 -6.14 3.44
C VAL A 66 -1.75 -6.78 2.15
N CYS A 67 -0.42 -6.87 1.99
CA CYS A 67 0.19 -7.50 0.82
C CYS A 67 -0.23 -8.99 0.70
N LEU A 68 -0.16 -9.74 1.80
CA LEU A 68 -0.54 -11.15 1.82
C LEU A 68 -2.03 -11.34 1.55
N THR A 69 -2.89 -10.50 2.15
CA THR A 69 -4.33 -10.49 1.88
C THR A 69 -4.60 -10.29 0.39
N TYR A 70 -3.98 -9.29 -0.22
CA TYR A 70 -4.13 -9.02 -1.65
C TYR A 70 -3.66 -10.18 -2.53
N LEU A 71 -2.50 -10.77 -2.23
CA LEU A 71 -1.98 -11.93 -2.97
C LEU A 71 -2.88 -13.16 -2.82
N ASN A 72 -3.61 -13.25 -1.72
CA ASN A 72 -4.54 -14.32 -1.44
C ASN A 72 -5.88 -14.17 -2.18
N PHE A 73 -6.12 -13.05 -2.88
CA PHE A 73 -7.37 -12.83 -3.60
C PHE A 73 -7.61 -13.88 -4.69
N SER A 74 -8.87 -14.30 -4.83
CA SER A 74 -9.30 -15.32 -5.80
C SER A 74 -8.88 -14.95 -7.22
N ALA A 75 -9.04 -13.67 -7.58
CA ALA A 75 -8.65 -13.14 -8.88
C ALA A 75 -7.13 -13.19 -9.12
N VAL A 76 -6.32 -12.98 -8.07
CA VAL A 76 -4.86 -13.05 -8.15
C VAL A 76 -4.39 -14.50 -8.29
N LYS A 77 -4.97 -15.42 -7.51
CA LYS A 77 -4.68 -16.86 -7.59
C LYS A 77 -5.05 -17.47 -8.94
N ALA A 78 -6.07 -16.93 -9.60
CA ALA A 78 -6.50 -17.36 -10.93
C ALA A 78 -5.56 -16.88 -12.06
N LEU A 79 -4.57 -16.03 -11.75
CA LEU A 79 -3.63 -15.57 -12.77
C LEU A 79 -2.74 -16.73 -13.25
N PRO A 80 -2.38 -16.75 -14.55
CA PRO A 80 -1.36 -17.66 -15.06
C PRO A 80 -0.03 -17.45 -14.34
N GLN A 81 0.76 -18.51 -14.15
CA GLN A 81 2.03 -18.45 -13.41
C GLN A 81 3.07 -17.44 -13.96
N LEU A 82 2.96 -17.05 -15.23
CA LEU A 82 3.88 -16.14 -15.90
C LEU A 82 3.19 -14.84 -16.33
N VAL A 83 2.85 -14.00 -15.35
CA VAL A 83 2.42 -12.63 -15.61
C VAL A 83 3.66 -11.73 -15.77
N LYS A 84 4.07 -11.46 -17.01
CA LYS A 84 5.22 -10.56 -17.31
C LYS A 84 4.94 -9.10 -16.95
N MET A 85 3.68 -8.69 -16.96
CA MET A 85 3.22 -7.34 -16.59
C MET A 85 1.93 -7.45 -15.80
N ALA A 86 1.81 -6.72 -14.68
CA ALA A 86 0.59 -6.75 -13.90
C ALA A 86 -0.61 -6.31 -14.74
N PRO A 87 -1.74 -7.03 -14.65
CA PRO A 87 -2.99 -6.60 -15.26
C PRO A 87 -3.36 -5.18 -14.81
N ILE A 88 -3.98 -4.40 -15.71
CA ILE A 88 -4.40 -3.01 -15.44
C ILE A 88 -5.32 -2.92 -14.22
N ASN A 89 -6.14 -3.94 -13.98
CA ASN A 89 -7.05 -4.04 -12.84
C ASN A 89 -6.37 -4.51 -11.53
N MET A 90 -5.06 -4.76 -11.55
CA MET A 90 -4.29 -5.27 -10.41
C MET A 90 -3.00 -4.45 -10.16
N PRO A 91 -3.09 -3.12 -9.99
CA PRO A 91 -1.92 -2.24 -9.88
C PRO A 91 -1.05 -2.53 -8.64
N PHE A 92 -1.61 -3.17 -7.61
CA PHE A 92 -0.89 -3.49 -6.37
C PHE A 92 -0.13 -4.83 -6.44
N LEU A 93 -0.33 -5.64 -7.49
CA LEU A 93 0.23 -6.99 -7.59
C LEU A 93 1.75 -7.02 -7.53
N ILE A 94 2.42 -6.18 -8.32
CA ILE A 94 3.89 -6.12 -8.33
C ILE A 94 4.38 -5.75 -6.95
N TYR A 95 3.87 -4.66 -6.38
CA TYR A 95 4.32 -4.19 -5.06
C TYR A 95 4.12 -5.26 -3.98
N ALA A 96 2.93 -5.85 -3.90
CA ALA A 96 2.63 -6.88 -2.91
C ALA A 96 3.59 -8.08 -3.04
N SER A 97 3.80 -8.59 -4.26
CA SER A 97 4.68 -9.73 -4.54
C SER A 97 6.14 -9.50 -4.13
N TYR A 98 6.68 -8.30 -4.36
CA TYR A 98 8.08 -8.00 -4.07
C TYR A 98 8.34 -7.63 -2.60
N HIS A 99 7.35 -7.08 -1.89
CA HIS A 99 7.61 -6.41 -0.60
C HIS A 99 7.02 -7.09 0.63
N TRP A 100 6.07 -8.01 0.51
CA TRP A 100 5.44 -8.65 1.68
C TRP A 100 6.47 -9.27 2.64
N GLY A 101 7.48 -9.99 2.09
CA GLY A 101 8.50 -10.68 2.88
C GLY A 101 9.46 -9.73 3.58
N TYR A 102 9.80 -8.61 2.93
CA TYR A 102 10.61 -7.55 3.54
C TYR A 102 9.93 -6.98 4.78
N TYR A 103 8.63 -6.66 4.67
CA TYR A 103 7.88 -6.08 5.77
C TYR A 103 7.60 -7.09 6.89
N ALA A 104 7.33 -8.35 6.54
CA ALA A 104 7.17 -9.42 7.53
C ALA A 104 8.46 -9.62 8.35
N GLY A 105 9.62 -9.65 7.70
CA GLY A 105 10.92 -9.80 8.36
C GLY A 105 11.35 -8.59 9.19
N LYS A 106 10.91 -7.38 8.82
CA LYS A 106 11.21 -6.13 9.56
C LYS A 106 10.42 -5.93 10.84
N GLN A 107 9.35 -6.71 11.04
CA GLN A 107 8.52 -6.67 12.23
C GLN A 107 9.02 -7.62 13.33
N MET A 108 9.77 -8.66 12.95
CA MET A 108 10.40 -9.64 13.84
C MET A 108 11.68 -9.06 14.45
#